data_AF-A0A9E2BH47-F1
#
_entry.id   AF-A0A9E2BH47-F1
#
_cell.length_a   1.000
_cell.length_b   1.000
_cell.length_c   1.000
_cell.angle_alpha   90.00
_cell.angle_beta   90.00
_cell.angle_gamma   90.00
#
_symmetry.space_group_name_H-M   'P 1'
#
loop_
_entity.id
_entity.type
_entity.pdbx_description
1 polymer ?
#
loop_
_entity_poly.entity_id
_entity_poly.type
_entity_poly.pdbx_seq_one_letter_code
_entity_poly.pdbx_strand_id
1 'polypeptide(L)'
;TLEQIESDFGTVERFFRHRLLNTEVGGPILDMSGIIRLSEREQMRLKAFDPQSTKEGRELIVENITRRRGQPQLRQSLLVAYDSTCAVTGCNAPDALEAAYMIPYRGKYTHHTSNAILLRADIHTLFDLGKLSVDTRTMTVVINDDIMNSNYRLLADRPLHYPKDDTQRPSTEALDLHRRLVGL
;
A
#
# COMPACT_ATOMS: atom_id res chain seq x y z
N THR A 1 -2.29 -1.17 26.05
CA THR A 1 -1.79 0.22 26.19
C THR A 1 -0.89 0.56 25.00
N LEU A 2 -0.55 1.84 24.77
CA LEU A 2 0.45 2.24 23.76
C LEU A 2 1.76 1.43 23.89
N GLU A 3 2.15 1.11 25.13
CA GLU A 3 3.30 0.25 25.44
C GLU A 3 3.16 -1.20 24.95
N GLN A 4 1.95 -1.77 24.94
CA GLN A 4 1.72 -3.09 24.34
C GLN A 4 1.75 -3.05 22.81
N ILE A 5 1.34 -1.93 22.20
CA ILE A 5 1.44 -1.73 20.75
C ILE A 5 2.91 -1.53 20.35
N GLU A 6 3.72 -0.84 21.13
CA GLU A 6 5.16 -0.73 20.84
C GLU A 6 5.90 -2.06 21.05
N SER A 7 5.54 -2.79 22.12
CA SER A 7 6.06 -4.14 22.42
C SER A 7 5.74 -5.15 21.32
N ASP A 8 4.50 -5.17 20.84
CA ASP A 8 4.02 -6.17 19.87
C ASP A 8 4.31 -5.79 18.41
N PHE A 9 4.58 -4.52 18.10
CA PHE A 9 4.69 -4.02 16.72
C PHE A 9 6.07 -3.45 16.35
N GLY A 10 6.95 -3.23 17.33
CA GLY A 10 8.19 -2.50 17.12
C GLY A 10 7.92 -1.02 16.82
N THR A 11 8.98 -0.21 16.84
CA THR A 11 8.86 1.24 16.60
C THR A 11 8.10 1.52 15.29
N VAL A 12 7.34 2.61 15.25
CA VAL A 12 6.65 3.12 14.04
C VAL A 12 7.57 3.10 12.81
N GLU A 13 8.85 3.39 13.04
CA GLU A 13 9.92 3.31 12.04
C GLU A 13 10.12 1.91 11.43
N ARG A 14 10.06 0.84 12.24
CA ARG A 14 10.14 -0.56 11.79
C ARG A 14 8.91 -0.98 10.98
N PHE A 15 7.73 -0.48 11.37
CA PHE A 15 6.48 -0.68 10.65
C PHE A 15 6.53 -0.06 9.25
N PHE A 16 6.96 1.20 9.14
CA PHE A 16 7.16 1.87 7.86
C PHE A 16 8.22 1.19 6.99
N ARG A 17 9.35 0.75 7.59
CA ARG A 17 10.42 0.04 6.87
C ARG A 17 9.94 -1.27 6.25
N HIS A 18 9.20 -2.10 6.97
CA HIS A 18 8.69 -3.36 6.42
C HIS A 18 7.61 -3.16 5.36
N ARG A 19 6.75 -2.15 5.53
CA ARG A 19 5.61 -1.89 4.65
C ARG A 19 6.00 -1.23 3.33
N LEU A 20 6.83 -0.19 3.36
CA LEU A 20 7.20 0.57 2.16
C LEU A 20 8.29 -0.11 1.33
N LEU A 21 9.16 -0.88 1.96
CA LEU A 21 10.36 -1.37 1.29
C LEU A 21 10.28 -2.87 0.98
N ASN A 22 9.53 -3.67 1.76
CA ASN A 22 9.60 -5.13 1.69
C ASN A 22 11.05 -5.64 1.55
N THR A 23 11.99 -4.94 2.18
CA THR A 23 13.43 -5.19 2.03
C THR A 23 13.86 -6.11 3.14
N GLU A 24 14.40 -7.27 2.76
CA GLU A 24 15.41 -7.92 3.57
C GLU A 24 16.55 -6.94 3.91
N VAL A 25 17.32 -7.27 4.95
CA VAL A 25 18.43 -6.46 5.48
C VAL A 25 19.33 -5.95 4.34
N GLY A 26 19.35 -4.63 4.11
CA GLY A 26 20.25 -3.97 3.15
C GLY A 26 19.62 -3.10 2.06
N GLY A 27 18.31 -2.87 2.06
CA GLY A 27 17.65 -1.96 1.12
C GLY A 27 17.72 -0.46 1.49
N PRO A 28 17.32 0.44 0.57
CA PRO A 28 17.44 1.88 0.74
C PRO A 28 16.59 2.38 1.92
N ILE A 29 17.14 3.33 2.68
CA ILE A 29 16.49 3.90 3.87
C ILE A 29 15.67 5.12 3.46
N LEU A 30 14.37 5.09 3.72
CA LEU A 30 13.52 6.27 3.71
C LEU A 30 13.79 7.06 4.99
N ASP A 31 14.27 8.30 4.88
CA ASP A 31 14.26 9.19 6.03
C ASP A 31 12.85 9.76 6.25
N MET A 32 12.58 10.30 7.44
CA MET A 32 11.25 10.79 7.86
C MET A 32 10.69 11.92 6.96
N SER A 33 11.46 12.43 5.99
CA SER A 33 11.00 13.38 4.98
C SER A 33 10.44 12.71 3.70
N GLY A 34 10.49 11.37 3.61
CA GLY A 34 10.08 10.63 2.41
C GLY A 34 11.13 10.63 1.30
N ILE A 35 12.33 11.16 1.56
CA ILE A 35 13.45 11.13 0.62
C ILE A 35 14.18 9.78 0.74
N ILE A 36 14.29 9.08 -0.39
CA ILE A 36 15.10 7.85 -0.50
C ILE A 36 16.57 8.25 -0.45
N ARG A 37 17.29 7.87 0.61
CA ARG A 37 18.75 7.93 0.62
C ARG A 37 19.30 6.65 0.01
N LEU A 38 19.83 6.76 -1.21
CA LEU A 38 20.54 5.67 -1.87
C LEU A 38 21.84 5.38 -1.11
N SER A 39 22.08 4.12 -0.80
CA SER A 39 23.36 3.65 -0.26
C SER A 39 24.50 3.96 -1.25
N GLU A 40 25.73 4.08 -0.75
CA GLU A 40 26.92 4.27 -1.62
C GLU A 40 27.05 3.16 -2.68
N ARG A 41 26.60 1.94 -2.37
CA ARG A 41 26.53 0.81 -3.31
C ARG A 41 25.48 1.00 -4.41
N GLU A 42 24.32 1.58 -4.09
CA GLU A 42 23.28 1.91 -5.08
C GLU A 42 23.71 3.09 -5.94
N GLN A 43 24.40 4.08 -5.36
CA GLN A 43 24.99 5.19 -6.09
C GLN A 43 26.04 4.71 -7.11
N MET A 44 26.90 3.75 -6.74
CA MET A 44 27.84 3.12 -7.68
C MET A 44 27.15 2.27 -8.78
N ARG A 45 25.93 1.79 -8.52
CA ARG A 45 25.13 1.01 -9.50
C ARG A 45 24.32 1.88 -10.46
N LEU A 46 24.24 3.19 -10.24
CA LEU A 46 23.67 4.14 -11.21
C LEU A 46 24.55 4.17 -12.47
N LYS A 47 24.36 3.20 -13.35
CA LYS A 47 24.87 3.26 -14.72
C LYS A 47 24.25 4.48 -15.41
N ALA A 48 25.00 5.14 -16.28
CA ALA A 48 24.45 6.16 -17.16
C ALA A 48 23.23 5.60 -17.91
N PHE A 49 22.21 6.43 -18.13
CA PHE A 49 21.04 6.06 -18.89
C PHE A 49 21.45 5.56 -20.29
N ASP A 50 21.23 4.27 -20.55
CA ASP A 50 21.46 3.64 -21.84
C ASP A 50 20.12 3.18 -22.44
N PRO A 51 19.60 3.88 -23.47
CA PRO A 51 18.37 3.49 -24.17
C PRO A 51 18.41 2.09 -24.80
N GLN A 52 19.59 1.51 -25.02
CA GLN A 52 19.77 0.22 -25.67
C GLN A 52 19.80 -0.97 -24.70
N SER A 53 19.91 -0.71 -23.39
CA SER A 53 19.83 -1.73 -22.33
C SER A 53 18.39 -2.22 -22.10
N THR A 54 17.83 -2.90 -23.09
CA THR A 54 16.39 -3.18 -23.17
C THR A 54 15.97 -4.50 -22.52
N LYS A 55 16.84 -5.51 -22.45
CA LYS A 55 16.50 -6.83 -21.89
C LYS A 55 16.43 -6.80 -20.36
N GLU A 56 17.51 -6.36 -19.72
CA GLU A 56 17.59 -6.22 -18.25
C GLU A 56 16.51 -5.25 -17.74
N GLY A 57 16.26 -4.15 -18.47
CA GLY A 57 15.21 -3.19 -18.14
C GLY A 57 13.80 -3.80 -18.15
N ARG A 58 13.48 -4.68 -19.12
CA ARG A 58 12.17 -5.35 -19.20
C ARG A 58 11.94 -6.32 -18.05
N GLU A 59 12.94 -7.12 -17.70
CA GLU A 59 12.86 -8.07 -16.58
C GLU A 59 12.61 -7.33 -15.26
N LEU A 60 13.33 -6.23 -15.02
CA LEU A 60 13.13 -5.37 -13.85
C LEU A 60 11.74 -4.72 -13.80
N ILE A 61 11.18 -4.32 -14.96
CA ILE A 61 9.82 -3.77 -15.02
C ILE A 61 8.81 -4.83 -14.56
N VAL A 62 8.89 -6.04 -15.11
CA VAL A 62 7.96 -7.13 -14.76
C VAL A 62 8.09 -7.52 -13.29
N GLU A 63 9.31 -7.58 -12.76
CA GLU A 63 9.56 -7.87 -11.35
C GLU A 63 8.94 -6.80 -10.44
N ASN A 64 9.18 -5.51 -10.73
CA ASN A 64 8.63 -4.41 -9.95
C ASN A 64 7.09 -4.38 -10.00
N ILE A 65 6.49 -4.62 -11.16
CA ILE A 65 5.02 -4.74 -11.30
C ILE A 65 4.50 -5.89 -10.45
N THR A 66 5.14 -7.06 -10.53
CA THR A 66 4.73 -8.25 -9.79
C THR A 66 4.80 -8.01 -8.29
N ARG A 67 5.88 -7.37 -7.81
CA ARG A 67 6.06 -7.03 -6.39
C ARG A 67 4.98 -6.09 -5.89
N ARG A 68 4.68 -5.01 -6.62
CA ARG A 68 3.69 -3.99 -6.21
C ARG A 68 2.25 -4.48 -6.24
N ARG A 69 1.92 -5.36 -7.20
CA ARG A 69 0.59 -5.99 -7.29
C ARG A 69 0.24 -6.86 -6.07
N GLY A 70 1.23 -7.20 -5.25
CA GLY A 70 1.05 -8.04 -4.07
C GLY A 70 1.04 -9.53 -4.44
N GLN A 71 0.67 -10.36 -3.46
CA GLN A 71 0.72 -11.81 -3.62
C GLN A 71 -0.30 -12.28 -4.68
N PRO A 72 0.09 -13.10 -5.67
CA PRO A 72 -0.76 -13.44 -6.81
C PRO A 72 -2.14 -14.02 -6.43
N GLN A 73 -2.17 -14.91 -5.44
CA GLN A 73 -3.40 -15.57 -4.99
C GLN A 73 -4.35 -14.57 -4.32
N LEU A 74 -3.88 -13.76 -3.37
CA LEU A 74 -4.68 -12.72 -2.74
C LEU A 74 -5.19 -11.71 -3.75
N ARG A 75 -4.32 -11.26 -4.67
CA ARG A 75 -4.73 -10.32 -5.72
C ARG A 75 -5.85 -10.89 -6.57
N GLN A 76 -5.77 -12.16 -6.96
CA GLN A 76 -6.83 -12.78 -7.74
C GLN A 76 -8.14 -12.86 -6.95
N SER A 77 -8.10 -13.20 -5.66
CA SER A 77 -9.28 -13.19 -4.79
C SER A 77 -9.89 -11.79 -4.65
N LEU A 78 -9.07 -10.75 -4.51
CA LEU A 78 -9.54 -9.37 -4.44
C LEU A 78 -10.14 -8.89 -5.76
N LEU A 79 -9.54 -9.23 -6.90
CA LEU A 79 -10.13 -8.92 -8.21
C LEU A 79 -11.53 -9.49 -8.37
N VAL A 80 -11.77 -10.71 -7.91
CA VAL A 80 -13.12 -11.31 -7.92
C VAL A 80 -14.04 -10.60 -6.93
N ALA A 81 -13.59 -10.38 -5.69
CA ALA A 81 -14.40 -9.79 -4.63
C ALA A 81 -14.86 -8.35 -4.93
N TYR A 82 -14.01 -7.57 -5.59
CA TYR A 82 -14.24 -6.16 -5.93
C TYR A 82 -14.71 -5.96 -7.37
N ASP A 83 -15.08 -7.02 -8.10
CA ASP A 83 -15.47 -6.95 -9.52
C ASP A 83 -14.46 -6.14 -10.37
N SER A 84 -13.17 -6.42 -10.14
CA SER A 84 -12.02 -5.76 -10.76
C SER A 84 -12.05 -4.24 -10.71
N THR A 85 -12.58 -3.67 -9.63
CA THR A 85 -12.78 -2.24 -9.47
C THR A 85 -12.05 -1.70 -8.23
N CYS A 86 -11.35 -0.57 -8.38
CA CYS A 86 -10.68 0.09 -7.27
C CYS A 86 -11.70 0.56 -6.21
N ALA A 87 -11.44 0.20 -4.96
CA ALA A 87 -12.28 0.54 -3.81
C ALA A 87 -12.52 2.05 -3.63
N VAL A 88 -11.55 2.89 -4.02
CA VAL A 88 -11.60 4.34 -3.79
C VAL A 88 -12.05 5.11 -5.03
N THR A 89 -11.58 4.71 -6.21
CA THR A 89 -11.74 5.52 -7.43
C THR A 89 -12.78 4.98 -8.40
N GLY A 90 -13.21 3.73 -8.26
CA GLY A 90 -14.03 3.05 -9.26
C GLY A 90 -13.26 2.70 -10.55
N CYS A 91 -11.93 2.86 -10.58
CA CYS A 91 -11.12 2.46 -11.72
C CYS A 91 -11.24 0.95 -11.97
N ASN A 92 -11.62 0.55 -13.18
CA ASN A 92 -11.90 -0.83 -13.57
C ASN A 92 -10.84 -1.42 -14.53
N ALA A 93 -9.64 -0.83 -14.56
CA ALA A 93 -8.52 -1.32 -15.35
C ALA A 93 -7.69 -2.30 -14.48
N PRO A 94 -7.87 -3.63 -14.59
CA PRO A 94 -7.31 -4.58 -13.61
C PRO A 94 -5.79 -4.52 -13.53
N ASP A 95 -5.14 -4.15 -14.64
CA ASP A 95 -3.69 -4.02 -14.70
C ASP A 95 -3.11 -2.88 -13.86
N ALA A 96 -3.92 -1.86 -13.55
CA ALA A 96 -3.55 -0.77 -12.65
C ALA A 96 -3.88 -1.07 -11.18
N LEU A 97 -4.51 -2.22 -10.90
CA LEU A 97 -4.99 -2.59 -9.57
C LEU A 97 -4.02 -3.50 -8.83
N GLU A 98 -3.81 -3.15 -7.57
CA GLU A 98 -2.86 -3.75 -6.65
C GLU A 98 -3.57 -4.16 -5.35
N ALA A 99 -3.10 -5.26 -4.76
CA ALA A 99 -3.58 -5.72 -3.46
C ALA A 99 -2.87 -4.94 -2.35
N ALA A 100 -3.57 -4.00 -1.73
CA ALA A 100 -3.05 -3.17 -0.64
C ALA A 100 -3.39 -3.77 0.72
N TYR A 101 -2.37 -4.16 1.49
CA TYR A 101 -2.58 -4.66 2.83
C TYR A 101 -2.85 -3.51 3.81
N MET A 102 -3.84 -3.71 4.69
CA MET A 102 -4.10 -2.76 5.78
C MET A 102 -3.13 -2.97 6.93
N ILE A 103 -2.92 -4.24 7.32
CA ILE A 103 -1.94 -4.65 8.33
C ILE A 103 -0.88 -5.55 7.66
N PRO A 104 0.42 -5.36 7.95
CA PRO A 104 1.49 -6.20 7.44
C PRO A 104 1.29 -7.69 7.74
N TYR A 105 1.85 -8.51 6.85
CA TYR A 105 1.80 -9.97 6.98
C TYR A 105 2.49 -10.45 8.26
N ARG A 106 1.76 -11.20 9.11
CA ARG A 106 2.26 -11.83 10.35
C ARG A 106 2.09 -13.35 10.36
N GLY A 107 2.00 -13.97 9.18
CA GLY A 107 1.75 -15.41 9.00
C GLY A 107 0.42 -15.69 8.30
N LYS A 108 0.08 -16.99 8.16
CA LYS A 108 -1.07 -17.46 7.34
C LYS A 108 -2.41 -16.77 7.64
N TYR A 109 -2.63 -16.35 8.88
CA TYR A 109 -3.88 -15.69 9.30
C TYR A 109 -4.09 -14.27 8.73
N THR A 110 -3.03 -13.63 8.22
CA THR A 110 -3.10 -12.27 7.64
C THR A 110 -3.29 -12.26 6.12
N HIS A 111 -3.26 -13.43 5.48
CA HIS A 111 -3.50 -13.61 4.04
C HIS A 111 -5.00 -13.85 3.78
N HIS A 112 -5.79 -12.82 4.05
CA HIS A 112 -7.25 -12.84 3.93
C HIS A 112 -7.71 -11.60 3.15
N THR A 113 -8.77 -11.74 2.34
CA THR A 113 -9.35 -10.61 1.57
C THR A 113 -9.74 -9.45 2.49
N SER A 114 -10.32 -9.75 3.65
CA SER A 114 -10.63 -8.76 4.69
C SER A 114 -9.45 -8.01 5.31
N ASN A 115 -8.19 -8.42 5.08
CA ASN A 115 -7.00 -7.66 5.51
C ASN A 115 -6.40 -6.83 4.35
N ALA A 116 -7.07 -6.79 3.20
CA ALA A 116 -6.59 -6.08 2.04
C ALA A 116 -7.70 -5.37 1.25
N ILE A 117 -7.31 -4.35 0.51
CA ILE A 117 -8.20 -3.56 -0.32
C ILE A 117 -7.63 -3.51 -1.72
N LEU A 118 -8.49 -3.59 -2.74
CA LEU A 118 -8.07 -3.48 -4.13
C LEU A 118 -7.97 -1.99 -4.52
N LEU A 119 -6.75 -1.51 -4.74
CA LEU A 119 -6.48 -0.09 -5.00
C LEU A 119 -5.76 0.11 -6.33
N ARG A 120 -6.00 1.27 -6.97
CA ARG A 120 -5.18 1.73 -8.08
C ARG A 120 -3.79 2.11 -7.55
N ALA A 121 -2.73 1.88 -8.33
CA ALA A 121 -1.34 2.00 -7.86
C ALA A 121 -0.98 3.34 -7.18
N ASP A 122 -1.49 4.47 -7.68
CA ASP A 122 -1.31 5.79 -7.06
C ASP A 122 -2.00 5.88 -5.70
N ILE A 123 -3.24 5.40 -5.60
CA ILE A 123 -4.02 5.34 -4.36
C ILE A 123 -3.38 4.38 -3.35
N HIS A 124 -2.89 3.23 -3.81
CA HIS A 124 -2.14 2.31 -2.96
C HIS A 124 -0.91 2.98 -2.35
N THR A 125 -0.15 3.72 -3.16
CA THR A 125 1.01 4.50 -2.69
C THR A 125 0.60 5.51 -1.63
N LEU A 126 -0.49 6.28 -1.84
CA LEU A 126 -0.98 7.24 -0.84
C LEU A 126 -1.48 6.55 0.43
N PHE A 127 -2.10 5.38 0.31
CA PHE A 127 -2.57 4.58 1.44
C PHE A 127 -1.43 4.05 2.29
N ASP A 128 -0.35 3.60 1.67
CA ASP A 128 0.85 3.12 2.38
C ASP A 128 1.65 4.26 3.01
N LEU A 129 1.70 5.43 2.36
CA LEU A 129 2.36 6.63 2.87
C LEU A 129 1.56 7.38 3.95
N GLY A 130 0.35 6.92 4.30
CA GLY A 130 -0.49 7.62 5.27
C GLY A 130 -1.07 8.94 4.79
N LYS A 131 -1.14 9.14 3.46
CA LYS A 131 -1.75 10.31 2.83
C LYS A 131 -3.24 10.11 2.56
N LEU A 132 -3.68 8.85 2.56
CA LEU A 132 -5.05 8.44 2.38
C LEU A 132 -5.38 7.31 3.36
N SER A 133 -6.56 7.34 3.99
CA SER A 133 -7.08 6.25 4.82
C SER A 133 -8.61 6.19 4.70
N VAL A 134 -9.27 5.43 5.57
CA VAL A 134 -10.73 5.29 5.62
C VAL A 134 -11.22 5.56 7.04
N ASP A 135 -12.26 6.39 7.18
CA ASP A 135 -13.00 6.50 8.44
C ASP A 135 -14.01 5.35 8.51
N THR A 136 -13.82 4.43 9.46
CA THR A 136 -14.66 3.24 9.62
C THR A 136 -16.05 3.54 10.17
N ARG A 137 -16.26 4.73 10.76
CA ARG A 137 -17.58 5.15 11.28
C ARG A 137 -18.54 5.46 10.15
N THR A 138 -18.03 6.00 9.05
CA THR A 138 -18.79 6.41 7.86
C THR A 138 -18.47 5.57 6.64
N MET A 139 -17.43 4.74 6.69
CA MET A 139 -16.84 4.02 5.56
C MET A 139 -16.51 4.95 4.39
N THR A 140 -15.94 6.12 4.70
CA THR A 140 -15.55 7.14 3.72
C THR A 140 -14.04 7.38 3.70
N VAL A 141 -13.54 7.86 2.57
CA VAL A 141 -12.11 8.13 2.36
C VAL A 141 -11.69 9.40 3.12
N VAL A 142 -10.58 9.30 3.85
CA VAL A 142 -9.93 10.41 4.55
C VAL A 142 -8.64 10.77 3.81
N ILE A 143 -8.42 12.05 3.59
CA ILE A 143 -7.23 12.60 2.92
C ILE A 143 -6.44 13.42 3.93
N ASN A 144 -5.12 13.24 3.95
CA ASN A 144 -4.23 14.03 4.79
C ASN A 144 -4.16 15.49 4.30
N ASP A 145 -4.13 16.44 5.24
CA ASP A 145 -4.09 17.88 4.95
C ASP A 145 -2.96 18.30 4.02
N ASP A 146 -1.82 17.59 4.05
CA ASP A 146 -0.65 17.91 3.24
C ASP A 146 -0.88 17.73 1.73
N ILE A 147 -1.80 16.85 1.33
CA ILE A 147 -2.17 16.63 -0.07
C ILE A 147 -3.53 17.22 -0.43
N MET A 148 -4.19 17.96 0.47
CA MET A 148 -5.50 18.58 0.21
C MET A 148 -5.48 19.64 -0.88
N ASN A 149 -4.32 20.25 -1.18
CA ASN A 149 -4.19 21.20 -2.30
C ASN A 149 -4.03 20.52 -3.67
N SER A 150 -3.90 19.19 -3.71
CA SER A 150 -3.78 18.42 -4.95
C SER A 150 -5.16 18.08 -5.56
N ASN A 151 -5.16 17.29 -6.64
CA ASN A 151 -6.39 16.73 -7.21
C ASN A 151 -7.00 15.61 -6.37
N TYR A 152 -6.26 15.03 -5.42
CA TYR A 152 -6.76 13.94 -4.57
C TYR A 152 -7.80 14.40 -3.55
N ARG A 153 -7.93 15.71 -3.29
CA ARG A 153 -9.02 16.27 -2.46
C ARG A 153 -10.42 15.86 -2.93
N LEU A 154 -10.58 15.59 -4.22
CA LEU A 154 -11.85 15.17 -4.79
C LEU A 154 -12.29 13.79 -4.29
N LEU A 155 -11.37 13.01 -3.73
CA LEU A 155 -11.63 11.70 -3.13
C LEU A 155 -12.04 11.79 -1.67
N ALA A 156 -11.81 12.92 -0.98
CA ALA A 156 -12.23 13.10 0.40
C ALA A 156 -13.74 12.89 0.54
N ASP A 157 -14.13 12.22 1.64
CA ASP A 157 -15.51 11.89 2.00
C ASP A 157 -16.27 11.02 0.99
N ARG A 158 -15.62 10.54 -0.08
CA ARG A 158 -16.24 9.57 -0.97
C ARG A 158 -16.48 8.25 -0.24
N PRO A 159 -17.62 7.58 -0.49
CA PRO A 159 -17.86 6.26 0.07
C PRO A 159 -16.84 5.26 -0.49
N LEU A 160 -16.32 4.42 0.40
CA LEU A 160 -15.48 3.29 0.00
C LEU A 160 -16.37 2.24 -0.69
N HIS A 161 -15.96 1.78 -1.87
CA HIS A 161 -16.51 0.57 -2.48
C HIS A 161 -15.88 -0.67 -1.83
N TYR A 162 -16.71 -1.62 -1.43
CA TYR A 162 -16.27 -2.88 -0.82
C TYR A 162 -17.10 -4.06 -1.33
N PRO A 163 -16.63 -5.31 -1.18
CA PRO A 163 -17.30 -6.50 -1.69
C PRO A 163 -18.73 -6.65 -1.17
N LYS A 164 -19.60 -7.23 -2.02
CA LYS A 164 -20.99 -7.54 -1.66
C LYS A 164 -21.07 -8.62 -0.58
N ASP A 165 -20.16 -9.60 -0.64
CA ASP A 165 -20.00 -10.63 0.38
C ASP A 165 -19.38 -10.05 1.65
N ASP A 166 -20.13 -10.11 2.75
CA ASP A 166 -19.73 -9.59 4.05
C ASP A 166 -18.44 -10.25 4.57
N THR A 167 -18.20 -11.52 4.24
CA THR A 167 -16.99 -12.24 4.66
C THR A 167 -15.72 -11.75 3.97
N GLN A 168 -15.86 -11.01 2.86
CA GLN A 168 -14.75 -10.49 2.07
C GLN A 168 -14.57 -8.98 2.25
N ARG A 169 -15.43 -8.32 3.04
CA ARG A 169 -15.30 -6.89 3.33
C ARG A 169 -14.03 -6.60 4.13
N PRO A 170 -13.44 -5.41 3.95
CA PRO A 170 -12.34 -4.94 4.80
C PRO A 170 -12.74 -4.98 6.27
N SER A 171 -11.89 -5.55 7.12
CA SER A 171 -12.05 -5.48 8.57
C SER A 171 -11.95 -4.03 9.03
N THR A 172 -12.94 -3.59 9.80
CA THR A 172 -12.96 -2.28 10.44
C THR A 172 -11.79 -2.12 11.41
N GLU A 173 -11.46 -3.18 12.15
CA GLU A 173 -10.33 -3.19 13.09
C GLU A 173 -8.99 -3.00 12.36
N ALA A 174 -8.86 -3.61 11.17
CA ALA A 174 -7.66 -3.47 10.35
C ALA A 174 -7.53 -2.08 9.71
N LEU A 175 -8.64 -1.50 9.24
CA LEU A 175 -8.69 -0.11 8.78
C LEU A 175 -8.33 0.88 9.89
N ASP A 176 -8.92 0.72 11.07
CA ASP A 176 -8.63 1.59 12.23
C ASP A 176 -7.18 1.46 12.69
N LEU A 177 -6.64 0.24 12.70
CA LEU A 177 -5.24 0.04 13.06
C LEU A 177 -4.31 0.65 12.02
N HIS A 178 -4.60 0.47 10.72
CA HIS A 178 -3.88 1.15 9.64
C HIS A 178 -3.84 2.65 9.88
N ARG A 179 -5.01 3.26 10.07
CA ARG A 179 -5.19 4.70 10.26
C ARG A 179 -4.37 5.23 11.44
N ARG A 180 -4.43 4.55 12.58
CA ARG A 180 -3.61 4.87 13.76
C ARG A 180 -2.11 4.78 13.49
N LEU A 181 -1.66 3.72 12.82
CA LEU A 181 -0.24 3.48 12.57
C LEU A 181 0.37 4.48 11.58
N VAL A 182 -0.44 5.01 10.66
CA VAL A 182 0.00 6.04 9.71
C VAL A 182 -0.22 7.48 10.19
N GLY A 183 -0.80 7.66 11.38
CA GLY A 183 -0.97 8.97 12.01
C GLY A 183 -2.14 9.81 11.47
N LEU A 184 -3.21 9.17 10.98
CA LEU A 184 -4.46 9.80 10.53
C LEU A 184 -5.63 9.58 11.50
#